data_AF-A0A553ZZ58-F1
#
_entry.id   AF-A0A553ZZ58-F1
#
_cell.length_a   1.000
_cell.length_b   1.000
_cell.length_c   1.000
_cell.angle_alpha   90.00
_cell.angle_beta   90.00
_cell.angle_gamma   90.00
#
_symmetry.space_group_name_H-M   'P 1'
#
loop_
_entity.id
_entity.type
_entity.pdbx_description
1 polymer ?
#
loop_
_entity_poly.entity_id
_entity_poly.type
_entity_poly.pdbx_seq_one_letter_code
_entity_poly.pdbx_strand_id
1 'polypeptide(L)'
;MNFFSWFRKCFYHRQTVLASRFRPTIHVLGHVCFTVILALLPFCIVLSSSIWSGFSLLHNSLEHPEVSFSIHDDQLVHPLNSLPLSVDTGSLQVIVDPNEEYSLSESQDEVLLLHQETARLILPNFKQELPYSVLGQEPLTKEDIISQIEGVQSFLPILLSIMTLIIIVIVIASAFIGSSLLTIVALPFYRKKKNIQFIHLWKISVHTLPLPLILYAWMVTWLNELSITWFFLPYIGFYGYMLFLLSRKKKSRKTN
;
A
#
# COMPACT_ATOMS: atom_id res chain seq x y z
N MET A 1 4.89 10.22 -32.37
CA MET A 1 4.38 9.00 -31.70
C MET A 1 3.65 9.42 -30.43
N ASN A 2 2.39 9.01 -30.28
CA ASN A 2 1.52 9.41 -29.16
C ASN A 2 2.08 8.92 -27.81
N PHE A 3 1.67 9.57 -26.71
CA PHE A 3 2.10 9.24 -25.35
C PHE A 3 1.85 7.76 -25.00
N PHE A 4 0.63 7.25 -25.20
CA PHE A 4 0.26 5.86 -24.89
C PHE A 4 1.05 4.82 -25.69
N SER A 5 1.27 5.10 -26.98
CA SER A 5 2.09 4.23 -27.85
C SER A 5 3.53 4.14 -27.34
N TRP A 6 4.08 5.25 -26.84
CA TRP A 6 5.40 5.28 -26.21
C TRP A 6 5.42 4.51 -24.90
N PHE A 7 4.45 4.76 -24.01
CA PHE A 7 4.33 4.07 -22.73
C PHE A 7 4.29 2.55 -22.92
N ARG A 8 3.43 2.06 -23.81
CA ARG A 8 3.34 0.63 -24.14
C ARG A 8 4.67 0.07 -24.66
N LYS A 9 5.36 0.82 -25.52
CA LYS A 9 6.67 0.41 -26.05
C LYS A 9 7.77 0.36 -25.00
N CYS A 10 7.67 1.08 -23.87
CA CYS A 10 8.67 0.99 -22.80
C CYS A 10 8.74 -0.40 -22.16
N PHE A 11 7.67 -1.20 -22.20
CA PHE A 11 7.65 -2.54 -21.63
C PHE A 11 8.53 -3.53 -22.42
N TYR A 12 8.53 -3.47 -23.75
CA TYR A 12 9.17 -4.50 -24.57
C TYR A 12 10.24 -3.97 -25.52
N HIS A 13 10.19 -2.70 -25.92
CA HIS A 13 11.07 -2.14 -26.93
C HIS A 13 12.21 -1.33 -26.32
N ARG A 14 13.33 -2.04 -26.07
CA ARG A 14 14.58 -1.51 -25.49
C ARG A 14 15.07 -0.21 -26.15
N GLN A 15 15.02 -0.11 -27.48
CA GLN A 15 15.49 1.09 -28.18
C GLN A 15 14.61 2.32 -27.89
N THR A 16 13.32 2.13 -27.59
CA THR A 16 12.43 3.24 -27.19
C THR A 16 12.89 3.81 -25.85
N VAL A 17 13.22 2.94 -24.89
CA VAL A 17 13.74 3.34 -23.58
C VAL A 17 15.06 4.10 -23.73
N LEU A 18 15.97 3.65 -24.59
CA LEU A 18 17.22 4.38 -24.86
C LEU A 18 17.00 5.71 -25.59
N ALA A 19 16.01 5.79 -26.47
CA ALA A 19 15.64 7.01 -27.18
C ALA A 19 15.02 8.08 -26.26
N SER A 20 14.58 7.70 -25.05
CA SER A 20 14.02 8.63 -24.06
C SER A 20 14.97 9.76 -23.66
N ARG A 21 16.30 9.57 -23.82
CA ARG A 21 17.30 10.61 -23.55
C ARG A 21 17.04 11.92 -24.29
N PHE A 22 16.40 11.85 -25.46
CA PHE A 22 16.10 13.01 -26.30
C PHE A 22 14.70 13.60 -26.06
N ARG A 23 13.89 13.00 -25.18
CA ARG A 23 12.54 13.52 -24.91
C ARG A 23 12.57 14.78 -24.04
N PRO A 24 11.59 15.68 -24.19
CA PRO A 24 11.40 16.81 -23.27
C PRO A 24 11.13 16.33 -21.85
N THR A 25 11.62 17.09 -20.86
CA THR A 25 11.50 16.74 -19.43
C THR A 25 10.05 16.68 -18.96
N ILE A 26 9.16 17.54 -19.48
CA ILE A 26 7.73 17.52 -19.11
C ILE A 26 7.05 16.19 -19.45
N HIS A 27 7.38 15.58 -20.59
CA HIS A 27 6.84 14.27 -20.97
C HIS A 27 7.42 13.13 -20.11
N VAL A 28 8.63 13.31 -19.59
CA VAL A 28 9.29 12.36 -18.69
C VAL A 28 8.60 12.40 -17.33
N LEU A 29 8.29 13.61 -16.83
CA LEU A 29 7.54 13.82 -15.58
C LEU A 29 6.15 13.16 -15.64
N GLY A 30 5.37 13.48 -16.69
CA GLY A 30 4.05 12.87 -16.88
C GLY A 30 4.10 11.35 -17.06
N HIS A 31 5.20 10.82 -17.62
CA HIS A 31 5.41 9.38 -17.74
C HIS A 31 5.56 8.72 -16.37
N VAL A 32 6.34 9.29 -15.44
CA VAL A 32 6.45 8.77 -14.05
C VAL A 32 5.09 8.80 -13.36
N CYS A 33 4.41 9.95 -13.38
CA CYS A 33 3.13 10.10 -12.69
C CYS A 33 2.11 9.06 -13.19
N PHE A 34 1.95 8.94 -14.52
CA PHE A 34 1.06 7.95 -15.12
C PHE A 34 1.44 6.51 -14.75
N THR A 35 2.74 6.22 -14.74
CA THR A 35 3.27 4.90 -14.38
C THR A 35 2.93 4.52 -12.94
N VAL A 36 3.13 5.45 -12.01
CA VAL A 36 2.86 5.24 -10.58
C VAL A 36 1.37 5.07 -10.33
N ILE A 37 0.53 5.93 -10.92
CA ILE A 37 -0.93 5.83 -10.80
C ILE A 37 -1.41 4.45 -11.28
N LEU A 38 -0.94 4.01 -12.46
CA LEU A 38 -1.34 2.70 -13.01
C LEU A 38 -0.83 1.53 -12.15
N ALA A 39 0.37 1.64 -11.59
CA ALA A 39 0.95 0.61 -10.73
C ALA A 39 0.18 0.47 -9.40
N LEU A 40 -0.21 1.60 -8.79
CA LEU A 40 -0.85 1.64 -7.47
C LEU A 40 -2.36 1.45 -7.49
N LEU A 41 -2.99 1.55 -8.65
CA LEU A 41 -4.45 1.43 -8.78
C LEU A 41 -5.03 0.18 -8.09
N PRO A 42 -4.54 -1.06 -8.34
CA PRO A 42 -5.10 -2.23 -7.66
C PRO A 42 -4.85 -2.20 -6.15
N PHE A 43 -3.67 -1.77 -5.71
CA PHE A 43 -3.35 -1.64 -4.29
C PHE A 43 -4.31 -0.69 -3.57
N CYS A 44 -4.59 0.49 -4.15
CA CYS A 44 -5.49 1.46 -3.54
C CYS A 44 -6.94 0.95 -3.46
N ILE A 45 -7.38 0.19 -4.48
CA ILE A 45 -8.70 -0.43 -4.48
C ILE A 45 -8.80 -1.47 -3.36
N VAL A 46 -7.85 -2.40 -3.27
CA VAL A 46 -7.81 -3.43 -2.23
C VAL A 46 -7.74 -2.81 -0.84
N LEU A 47 -6.84 -1.83 -0.64
CA LEU A 47 -6.72 -1.12 0.63
C LEU A 47 -8.03 -0.44 1.03
N SER A 48 -8.66 0.28 0.09
CA SER A 48 -9.94 0.95 0.34
C SER A 48 -11.05 -0.03 0.67
N SER A 49 -11.14 -1.15 -0.06
CA SER A 49 -12.15 -2.18 0.22
C SER A 49 -11.90 -2.86 1.56
N SER A 50 -10.64 -3.13 1.93
CA SER A 50 -10.29 -3.74 3.22
C SER A 50 -10.64 -2.84 4.40
N ILE A 51 -10.36 -1.53 4.29
CA ILE A 51 -10.72 -0.58 5.34
C ILE A 51 -12.25 -0.47 5.44
N TRP A 52 -12.93 -0.31 4.30
CA TRP A 52 -14.40 -0.25 4.28
C TRP A 52 -15.03 -1.49 4.89
N SER A 53 -14.60 -2.69 4.46
CA SER A 53 -15.11 -3.94 4.98
C SER A 53 -14.81 -4.10 6.47
N GLY A 54 -13.62 -3.71 6.94
CA GLY A 54 -13.29 -3.74 8.36
C GLY A 54 -14.26 -2.92 9.21
N PHE A 55 -14.59 -1.70 8.78
CA PHE A 55 -15.58 -0.85 9.46
C PHE A 55 -17.00 -1.43 9.39
N SER A 56 -17.40 -2.01 8.25
CA SER A 56 -18.72 -2.64 8.12
C SER A 56 -18.85 -3.91 8.96
N LEU A 57 -17.80 -4.72 9.03
CA LEU A 57 -17.74 -5.91 9.89
C LEU A 57 -17.88 -5.50 11.36
N LEU A 58 -17.07 -4.53 11.82
CA LEU A 58 -17.17 -4.01 13.19
C LEU A 58 -18.57 -3.49 13.52
N HIS A 59 -19.17 -2.70 12.63
CA HIS A 59 -20.52 -2.16 12.82
C HIS A 59 -21.56 -3.27 12.96
N ASN A 60 -21.61 -4.21 12.00
CA ASN A 60 -22.56 -5.32 12.02
C ASN A 60 -22.39 -6.24 13.23
N SER A 61 -21.14 -6.53 13.64
CA SER A 61 -20.85 -7.39 14.79
C SER A 61 -21.25 -6.73 16.10
N LEU A 62 -21.05 -5.42 16.22
CA LEU A 62 -21.47 -4.67 17.41
C LEU A 62 -22.99 -4.47 17.45
N GLU A 63 -23.67 -4.33 16.32
CA GLU A 63 -25.14 -4.20 16.28
C GLU A 63 -25.87 -5.46 16.77
N HIS A 64 -25.22 -6.62 16.74
CA HIS A 64 -25.81 -7.90 17.15
C HIS A 64 -26.40 -7.84 18.58
N PRO A 65 -27.66 -8.26 18.79
CA PRO A 65 -28.39 -8.04 20.06
C PRO A 65 -27.78 -8.77 21.26
N GLU A 66 -27.04 -9.84 21.03
CA GLU A 66 -26.37 -10.64 22.08
C GLU A 66 -25.07 -10.01 22.60
N VAL A 67 -24.54 -8.99 21.91
CA VAL A 67 -23.35 -8.24 22.34
C VAL A 67 -23.84 -7.02 23.12
N SER A 68 -23.57 -6.96 24.43
CA SER A 68 -23.96 -5.82 25.28
C SER A 68 -22.84 -5.45 26.24
N PHE A 69 -22.23 -4.27 26.12
CA PHE A 69 -21.16 -3.85 27.02
C PHE A 69 -21.18 -2.33 27.25
N SER A 70 -20.50 -1.93 28.31
CA SER A 70 -20.26 -0.53 28.67
C SER A 70 -18.80 -0.38 29.08
N ILE A 71 -18.18 0.75 28.75
CA ILE A 71 -16.81 1.06 29.17
C ILE A 71 -16.90 2.16 30.22
N HIS A 72 -16.33 1.91 31.39
CA HIS A 72 -16.26 2.83 32.52
C HIS A 72 -14.81 2.92 33.00
N ASP A 73 -14.26 4.13 33.13
CA ASP A 73 -12.89 4.37 33.60
C ASP A 73 -11.84 3.51 32.87
N ASP A 74 -11.90 3.47 31.54
CA ASP A 74 -11.05 2.64 30.66
C ASP A 74 -11.20 1.12 30.84
N GLN A 75 -12.22 0.66 31.56
CA GLN A 75 -12.50 -0.75 31.80
C GLN A 75 -13.82 -1.24 31.19
N LEU A 76 -13.78 -2.41 30.59
CA LEU A 76 -14.95 -3.11 30.06
C LEU A 76 -15.81 -3.66 31.20
N VAL A 77 -17.04 -3.20 31.26
CA VAL A 77 -18.07 -3.66 32.18
C VAL A 77 -19.14 -4.38 31.37
N HIS A 78 -19.41 -5.63 31.75
CA HIS A 78 -20.43 -6.46 31.12
C HIS A 78 -21.50 -6.85 32.15
N PRO A 79 -22.82 -6.83 31.82
CA PRO A 79 -23.89 -7.08 32.78
C PRO A 79 -24.01 -8.55 33.23
N LEU A 80 -23.43 -9.50 32.48
CA LEU A 80 -23.42 -10.93 32.81
C LEU A 80 -22.15 -11.34 33.55
N ASN A 81 -22.30 -12.07 34.66
CA ASN A 81 -21.19 -12.64 35.45
C ASN A 81 -20.63 -13.96 34.87
N SER A 82 -21.23 -14.50 33.80
CA SER A 82 -20.75 -15.70 33.10
C SER A 82 -19.94 -15.27 31.88
N LEU A 83 -18.65 -15.01 32.11
CA LEU A 83 -17.66 -14.61 31.11
C LEU A 83 -16.57 -15.71 31.06
N PRO A 84 -15.90 -15.93 29.92
CA PRO A 84 -16.01 -15.22 28.65
C PRO A 84 -17.27 -15.57 27.85
N LEU A 85 -17.84 -14.58 27.16
CA LEU A 85 -18.96 -14.77 26.23
C LEU A 85 -18.42 -14.78 24.80
N SER A 86 -18.68 -15.86 24.05
CA SER A 86 -18.40 -15.92 22.62
C SER A 86 -19.70 -15.84 21.83
N VAL A 87 -19.82 -14.80 21.01
CA VAL A 87 -20.96 -14.57 20.12
C VAL A 87 -20.48 -14.70 18.68
N ASP A 88 -21.04 -15.68 17.96
CA ASP A 88 -20.86 -15.75 16.51
C ASP A 88 -21.92 -14.86 15.84
N THR A 89 -21.48 -13.73 15.29
CA THR A 89 -22.37 -12.78 14.62
C THR A 89 -22.60 -13.14 13.14
N GLY A 90 -22.06 -14.26 12.66
CA GLY A 90 -22.08 -14.71 11.26
C GLY A 90 -21.15 -13.91 10.33
N SER A 91 -20.59 -12.80 10.81
CA SER A 91 -19.62 -11.96 10.10
C SER A 91 -18.25 -11.96 10.78
N LEU A 92 -18.24 -11.95 12.10
CA LEU A 92 -17.05 -12.00 12.94
C LEU A 92 -17.40 -12.69 14.27
N GLN A 93 -16.48 -13.46 14.82
CA GLN A 93 -16.65 -13.97 16.18
C GLN A 93 -16.29 -12.85 17.17
N VAL A 94 -17.24 -12.43 18.00
CA VAL A 94 -17.01 -11.46 19.07
C VAL A 94 -16.83 -12.21 20.37
N ILE A 95 -15.70 -12.00 21.04
CA ILE A 95 -15.39 -12.60 22.34
C ILE A 95 -15.29 -11.49 23.37
N VAL A 96 -16.16 -11.52 24.37
CA VAL A 96 -16.18 -10.57 25.48
C VAL A 96 -15.58 -11.24 26.71
N ASP A 97 -14.42 -10.75 27.13
CA ASP A 97 -13.65 -11.32 28.24
C ASP A 97 -13.00 -10.24 29.13
N PRO A 98 -13.78 -9.64 30.05
CA PRO A 98 -13.28 -8.70 31.06
C PRO A 98 -12.26 -9.29 32.05
N ASN A 99 -12.11 -10.61 32.17
CA ASN A 99 -11.21 -11.24 33.14
C ASN A 99 -9.86 -11.67 32.53
N GLU A 100 -9.69 -11.48 31.22
CA GLU A 100 -8.49 -11.90 30.46
C GLU A 100 -8.19 -13.41 30.58
N GLU A 101 -9.21 -14.24 30.73
CA GLU A 101 -9.07 -15.70 30.82
C GLU A 101 -8.84 -16.35 29.43
N TYR A 102 -9.19 -15.67 28.35
CA TYR A 102 -9.10 -16.15 26.97
C TYR A 102 -7.72 -15.87 26.36
N SER A 103 -6.90 -16.92 26.24
CA SER A 103 -5.61 -16.84 25.57
C SER A 103 -5.74 -17.02 24.05
N LEU A 104 -5.27 -16.02 23.30
CA LEU A 104 -5.22 -15.93 21.83
C LEU A 104 -4.43 -17.04 21.11
N SER A 105 -3.82 -17.97 21.85
CA SER A 105 -3.10 -19.11 21.28
C SER A 105 -4.00 -20.12 20.56
N GLU A 106 -5.32 -20.02 20.69
CA GLU A 106 -6.27 -21.03 20.21
C GLU A 106 -7.08 -20.64 18.96
N SER A 107 -7.12 -19.36 18.55
CA SER A 107 -8.00 -18.89 17.47
C SER A 107 -7.28 -18.77 16.11
N GLN A 108 -7.70 -19.56 15.12
CA GLN A 108 -7.29 -19.43 13.70
C GLN A 108 -8.21 -18.49 12.89
N ASP A 109 -9.30 -18.01 13.49
CA ASP A 109 -10.39 -17.31 12.80
C ASP A 109 -10.39 -15.78 13.01
N GLU A 110 -11.22 -15.08 12.24
CA GLU A 110 -11.44 -13.63 12.36
C GLU A 110 -12.22 -13.32 13.66
N VAL A 111 -11.56 -12.67 14.63
CA VAL A 111 -12.09 -12.45 15.98
C VAL A 111 -11.96 -10.99 16.39
N LEU A 112 -13.03 -10.43 16.96
CA LEU A 112 -12.98 -9.22 17.79
C LEU A 112 -13.01 -9.64 19.26
N LEU A 113 -11.90 -9.41 19.95
CA LEU A 113 -11.75 -9.72 21.37
C LEU A 113 -11.83 -8.42 22.18
N LEU A 114 -12.78 -8.35 23.10
CA LEU A 114 -12.96 -7.24 24.03
C LEU A 114 -12.45 -7.68 25.40
N HIS A 115 -11.23 -7.26 25.74
CA HIS A 115 -10.64 -7.46 27.07
C HIS A 115 -11.00 -6.32 28.02
N GLN A 116 -10.53 -6.42 29.27
CA GLN A 116 -10.75 -5.41 30.30
C GLN A 116 -10.35 -4.02 29.84
N GLU A 117 -9.16 -3.82 29.29
CA GLU A 117 -8.64 -2.48 28.96
C GLU A 117 -8.42 -2.26 27.46
N THR A 118 -8.53 -3.32 26.65
CA THR A 118 -8.23 -3.27 25.22
C THR A 118 -9.23 -4.02 24.37
N ALA A 119 -9.49 -3.49 23.16
CA ALA A 119 -10.13 -4.23 22.08
C ALA A 119 -9.04 -4.71 21.11
N ARG A 120 -9.05 -6.00 20.77
CA ARG A 120 -8.14 -6.59 19.78
C ARG A 120 -8.96 -7.09 18.59
N LEU A 121 -8.65 -6.55 17.42
CA LEU A 121 -9.19 -7.03 16.16
C LEU A 121 -8.15 -7.92 15.48
N ILE A 122 -8.53 -9.16 15.21
CA ILE A 122 -7.68 -10.18 14.61
C ILE A 122 -8.31 -10.65 13.32
N LEU A 123 -7.64 -10.36 12.21
CA LEU A 123 -7.91 -10.91 10.88
C LEU A 123 -6.64 -11.61 10.36
N PRO A 124 -6.74 -12.47 9.33
CA PRO A 124 -5.62 -13.26 8.80
C PRO A 124 -4.32 -12.48 8.58
N ASN A 125 -4.42 -11.21 8.15
CA ASN A 125 -3.28 -10.35 7.86
C ASN A 125 -3.25 -9.04 8.67
N PHE A 126 -4.13 -8.90 9.65
CA PHE A 126 -4.29 -7.66 10.40
C PHE A 126 -4.60 -7.95 11.86
N LYS A 127 -3.62 -7.69 12.75
CA LYS A 127 -3.82 -7.74 14.19
C LYS A 127 -3.60 -6.34 14.72
N GLN A 128 -4.65 -5.75 15.29
CA GLN A 128 -4.56 -4.43 15.91
C GLN A 128 -5.17 -4.49 17.30
N GLU A 129 -4.45 -3.90 18.25
CA GLU A 129 -4.90 -3.69 19.62
C GLU A 129 -5.17 -2.20 19.82
N LEU A 130 -6.34 -1.89 20.36
CA LEU A 130 -6.79 -0.54 20.68
C LEU A 130 -7.11 -0.46 22.17
N PRO A 131 -6.32 0.29 22.97
CA PRO A 131 -6.65 0.51 24.38
C PRO A 131 -7.83 1.48 24.53
N TYR A 132 -8.69 1.23 25.51
CA TYR A 132 -9.88 2.07 25.76
C TYR A 132 -9.55 3.47 26.24
N SER A 133 -8.36 3.69 26.80
CA SER A 133 -7.84 5.02 27.15
C SER A 133 -7.77 6.01 25.99
N VAL A 134 -7.81 5.52 24.74
CA VAL A 134 -7.88 6.37 23.53
C VAL A 134 -9.30 6.91 23.28
N LEU A 135 -10.33 6.25 23.82
CA LEU A 135 -11.74 6.62 23.66
C LEU A 135 -12.17 7.75 24.62
N GLY A 136 -11.38 8.03 25.66
CA GLY A 136 -11.60 9.11 26.62
C GLY A 136 -12.19 8.63 27.95
N GLN A 137 -12.30 9.54 28.93
CA GLN A 137 -12.69 9.21 30.31
C GLN A 137 -14.21 9.24 30.56
N GLU A 138 -15.01 9.53 29.55
CA GLU A 138 -16.47 9.49 29.70
C GLU A 138 -16.98 8.05 29.58
N PRO A 139 -18.02 7.67 30.36
CA PRO A 139 -18.61 6.36 30.25
C PRO A 139 -19.25 6.20 28.86
N LEU A 140 -18.87 5.14 28.14
CA LEU A 140 -19.35 4.88 26.79
C LEU A 140 -20.18 3.59 26.75
N THR A 141 -21.38 3.66 26.19
CA THR A 141 -22.16 2.45 25.91
C THR A 141 -21.86 1.90 24.51
N LYS A 142 -22.31 0.67 24.26
CA LYS A 142 -22.29 0.08 22.91
C LYS A 142 -22.96 1.00 21.89
N GLU A 143 -24.10 1.60 22.22
CA GLU A 143 -24.85 2.48 21.31
C GLU A 143 -24.04 3.74 20.96
N ASP A 144 -23.33 4.31 21.95
CA ASP A 144 -22.45 5.45 21.71
C ASP A 144 -21.34 5.08 20.72
N ILE A 145 -20.72 3.91 20.89
CA ILE A 145 -19.66 3.42 19.98
C ILE A 145 -20.20 3.17 18.57
N ILE A 146 -21.38 2.57 18.44
CA ILE A 146 -22.03 2.36 17.13
C ILE A 146 -22.29 3.70 16.45
N SER A 147 -22.82 4.69 17.18
CA SER A 147 -23.09 6.02 16.63
C SER A 147 -21.81 6.73 16.16
N GLN A 148 -20.69 6.55 16.87
CA GLN A 148 -19.39 7.08 16.46
C GLN A 148 -18.89 6.38 15.19
N ILE A 149 -19.02 5.04 15.10
CA ILE A 149 -18.65 4.26 13.91
C ILE A 149 -19.44 4.73 12.69
N GLU A 150 -20.75 4.93 12.82
CA GLU A 150 -21.60 5.45 11.73
C GLU A 150 -21.16 6.86 11.30
N GLY A 151 -20.84 7.72 12.26
CA GLY A 151 -20.27 9.04 12.01
C GLY A 151 -18.98 8.95 11.18
N VAL A 152 -18.05 8.06 11.55
CA VAL A 152 -16.79 7.84 10.82
C VAL A 152 -17.04 7.25 9.44
N GLN A 153 -17.92 6.24 9.32
CA GLN A 153 -18.26 5.60 8.04
C GLN A 153 -18.78 6.62 7.01
N SER A 154 -19.55 7.62 7.45
CA SER A 154 -20.06 8.68 6.57
C SER A 154 -18.94 9.54 5.94
N PHE A 155 -17.84 9.75 6.66
CA PHE A 155 -16.68 10.52 6.20
C PHE A 155 -15.61 9.65 5.52
N LEU A 156 -15.70 8.33 5.67
CA LEU A 156 -14.72 7.35 5.22
C LEU A 156 -14.38 7.46 3.72
N PRO A 157 -15.32 7.71 2.78
CA PRO A 157 -14.99 7.90 1.37
C PRO A 157 -14.04 9.10 1.12
N ILE A 158 -14.24 10.21 1.85
CA ILE A 158 -13.42 11.41 1.74
C ILE A 158 -12.03 11.12 2.32
N LEU A 159 -11.97 10.49 3.49
CA LEU A 159 -10.73 10.10 4.13
C LEU A 159 -9.90 9.17 3.23
N LEU A 160 -10.51 8.12 2.67
CA LEU A 160 -9.86 7.17 1.77
C LEU A 160 -9.34 7.84 0.50
N SER A 161 -10.09 8.80 -0.06
CA SER A 161 -9.66 9.56 -1.23
C SER A 161 -8.40 10.39 -0.93
N ILE A 162 -8.38 11.09 0.21
CA ILE A 162 -7.23 11.88 0.66
C ILE A 162 -6.03 10.97 0.93
N MET A 163 -6.22 9.85 1.63
CA MET A 163 -5.14 8.89 1.89
C MET A 163 -4.55 8.32 0.60
N THR A 164 -5.41 7.95 -0.36
CA THR A 164 -4.98 7.48 -1.68
C THR A 164 -4.13 8.52 -2.41
N LEU A 165 -4.56 9.79 -2.38
CA LEU A 165 -3.81 10.89 -2.98
C LEU A 165 -2.43 11.05 -2.34
N ILE A 166 -2.36 11.04 -1.01
CA ILE A 166 -1.10 11.15 -0.25
C ILE A 166 -0.15 10.01 -0.62
N ILE A 167 -0.64 8.76 -0.65
CA ILE A 167 0.15 7.59 -1.02
C ILE A 167 0.74 7.75 -2.43
N ILE A 168 -0.09 8.13 -3.40
CA ILE A 168 0.36 8.36 -4.79
C ILE A 168 1.47 9.42 -4.84
N VAL A 169 1.29 10.55 -4.14
CA VAL A 169 2.29 11.63 -4.11
C VAL A 169 3.61 11.16 -3.52
N ILE A 170 3.57 10.42 -2.40
CA ILE A 170 4.77 9.87 -1.74
C ILE A 170 5.51 8.91 -2.69
N VAL A 171 4.79 8.04 -3.39
CA VAL A 171 5.41 7.08 -4.31
C VAL A 171 5.96 7.77 -5.56
N ILE A 172 5.29 8.80 -6.08
CA ILE A 172 5.82 9.63 -7.17
C ILE A 172 7.13 10.30 -6.73
N ALA A 173 7.17 10.91 -5.55
CA ALA A 173 8.37 11.53 -5.00
C ALA A 173 9.51 10.50 -4.84
N SER A 174 9.18 9.33 -4.30
CA SER A 174 10.12 8.22 -4.12
C SER A 174 10.68 7.72 -5.45
N ALA A 175 9.85 7.62 -6.49
CA ALA A 175 10.28 7.25 -7.83
C ALA A 175 11.27 8.28 -8.41
N PHE A 176 11.03 9.58 -8.21
CA PHE A 176 11.97 10.63 -8.64
C PHE A 176 13.30 10.58 -7.90
N ILE A 177 13.26 10.41 -6.58
CA ILE A 177 14.46 10.28 -5.75
C ILE A 177 15.26 9.03 -6.18
N GLY A 178 14.58 7.89 -6.33
CA GLY A 178 15.17 6.64 -6.78
C GLY A 178 15.83 6.77 -8.16
N SER A 179 15.12 7.30 -9.17
CA SER A 179 15.68 7.55 -10.51
C SER A 179 16.90 8.48 -10.46
N SER A 180 16.88 9.49 -9.60
CA SER A 180 17.99 10.44 -9.43
C SER A 180 19.21 9.76 -8.82
N LEU A 181 19.03 8.97 -7.75
CA LEU A 181 20.10 8.23 -7.09
C LEU A 181 20.76 7.22 -8.04
N LEU A 182 19.96 6.42 -8.77
CA LEU A 182 20.47 5.48 -9.77
C LEU A 182 21.29 6.18 -10.85
N THR A 183 20.85 7.37 -11.26
CA THR A 183 21.56 8.17 -12.27
C THR A 183 22.88 8.70 -11.75
N ILE A 184 22.95 9.15 -10.50
CA ILE A 184 24.20 9.61 -9.86
C ILE A 184 25.22 8.47 -9.87
N VAL A 185 24.80 7.26 -9.51
CA VAL A 185 25.66 6.07 -9.53
C VAL A 185 26.11 5.73 -10.96
N ALA A 186 25.25 5.88 -11.96
CA ALA A 186 25.58 5.58 -13.35
C ALA A 186 26.51 6.61 -14.01
N LEU A 187 26.45 7.88 -13.58
CA LEU A 187 27.09 9.01 -14.27
C LEU A 187 28.61 8.83 -14.48
N PRO A 188 29.43 8.39 -13.49
CA PRO A 188 30.88 8.22 -13.66
C PRO A 188 31.25 7.25 -14.79
N PHE A 189 30.43 6.21 -14.99
CA PHE A 189 30.70 5.14 -15.97
C PHE A 189 30.48 5.59 -17.42
N TYR A 190 29.58 6.56 -17.65
CA TYR A 190 29.16 6.98 -19.00
C TYR A 190 29.66 8.37 -19.39
N ARG A 191 30.03 9.21 -18.42
CA ARG A 191 30.60 10.54 -18.67
C ARG A 191 31.87 10.47 -19.52
N LYS A 192 32.77 9.51 -19.21
CA LYS A 192 34.06 9.35 -19.91
C LYS A 192 33.96 8.71 -21.30
N LYS A 193 32.87 7.99 -21.61
CA LYS A 193 32.78 7.14 -22.83
C LYS A 193 31.96 7.76 -23.97
N LYS A 194 30.99 8.64 -23.68
CA LYS A 194 29.97 9.06 -24.67
C LYS A 194 29.45 10.51 -24.53
N ASN A 195 30.10 11.38 -23.76
CA ASN A 195 29.63 12.75 -23.46
C ASN A 195 28.14 12.79 -23.01
N ILE A 196 27.73 11.80 -22.23
CA ILE A 196 26.35 11.69 -21.75
C ILE A 196 26.24 12.48 -20.44
N GLN A 197 25.36 13.48 -20.46
CA GLN A 197 24.99 14.29 -19.28
C GLN A 197 24.03 13.54 -18.35
N PHE A 198 23.96 14.00 -17.09
CA PHE A 198 23.05 13.49 -16.06
C PHE A 198 21.60 13.38 -16.57
N ILE A 199 21.08 14.45 -17.20
CA ILE A 199 19.70 14.51 -17.67
C ILE A 199 19.36 13.40 -18.67
N HIS A 200 20.31 12.97 -19.50
CA HIS A 200 20.11 11.89 -20.47
C HIS A 200 19.98 10.53 -19.78
N LEU A 201 20.83 10.26 -18.79
CA LEU A 201 20.78 9.02 -18.00
C LEU A 201 19.56 8.98 -17.08
N TRP A 202 19.16 10.13 -16.54
CA TRP A 202 17.97 10.28 -15.71
C TRP A 202 16.69 9.97 -16.49
N LYS A 203 16.56 10.53 -17.71
CA LYS A 203 15.42 10.23 -18.59
C LYS A 203 15.32 8.74 -18.92
N ILE A 204 16.45 8.07 -19.11
CA ILE A 204 16.50 6.61 -19.32
C ILE A 204 16.05 5.88 -18.05
N SER A 205 16.54 6.29 -16.88
CA SER A 205 16.20 5.71 -15.57
C SER A 205 14.70 5.77 -15.26
N VAL A 206 14.09 6.90 -15.59
CA VAL A 206 12.64 7.09 -15.48
C VAL A 206 11.87 6.16 -16.42
N HIS A 207 12.28 6.07 -17.70
CA HIS A 207 11.55 5.24 -18.67
C HIS A 207 11.79 3.74 -18.50
N THR A 208 12.74 3.34 -17.66
CA THR A 208 12.88 1.95 -17.19
C THR A 208 11.92 1.58 -16.07
N LEU A 209 11.33 2.55 -15.36
CA LEU A 209 10.45 2.33 -14.22
C LEU A 209 9.17 1.52 -14.52
N PRO A 210 8.46 1.70 -15.65
CA PRO A 210 7.12 1.12 -15.83
C PRO A 210 7.04 -0.39 -15.68
N LEU A 211 7.99 -1.11 -16.29
CA LEU A 211 7.98 -2.57 -16.26
C LEU A 211 8.21 -3.14 -14.85
N PRO A 212 9.31 -2.83 -14.14
CA PRO A 212 9.54 -3.34 -12.80
C PRO A 212 8.51 -2.84 -11.80
N LEU A 213 8.07 -1.57 -11.89
CA LEU A 213 7.13 -1.03 -10.91
C LEU A 213 5.74 -1.65 -11.03
N ILE A 214 5.17 -1.73 -12.24
CA ILE A 214 3.82 -2.25 -12.42
C ILE A 214 3.77 -3.74 -12.13
N LEU A 215 4.73 -4.52 -12.65
CA LEU A 215 4.77 -5.96 -12.37
C LEU A 215 4.91 -6.24 -10.88
N TYR A 216 5.80 -5.52 -10.19
CA TYR A 216 6.05 -5.75 -8.78
C TYR A 216 4.88 -5.28 -7.90
N ALA A 217 4.34 -4.08 -8.14
CA ALA A 217 3.19 -3.56 -7.39
C ALA A 217 1.98 -4.49 -7.51
N TRP A 218 1.74 -5.03 -8.70
CA TRP A 218 0.66 -5.99 -8.91
C TRP A 218 0.98 -7.29 -8.18
N MET A 219 2.15 -7.90 -8.40
CA MET A 219 2.56 -9.11 -7.69
C MET A 219 2.38 -9.00 -6.17
N VAL A 220 2.81 -7.91 -5.56
CA VAL A 220 2.61 -7.63 -4.12
C VAL A 220 1.14 -7.65 -3.75
N THR A 221 0.30 -6.96 -4.52
CA THR A 221 -1.15 -6.85 -4.24
C THR A 221 -1.87 -8.21 -4.30
N TRP A 222 -1.45 -9.11 -5.20
CA TRP A 222 -2.11 -10.40 -5.40
C TRP A 222 -1.51 -11.53 -4.57
N LEU A 223 -0.20 -11.51 -4.32
CA LEU A 223 0.51 -12.58 -3.62
C LEU A 223 0.58 -12.36 -2.10
N ASN A 224 0.38 -11.12 -1.60
CA ASN A 224 0.38 -10.74 -0.17
C ASN A 224 1.62 -11.14 0.68
N GLU A 225 2.61 -11.82 0.12
CA GLU A 225 3.82 -12.27 0.82
C GLU A 225 5.00 -11.31 0.68
N LEU A 226 4.90 -10.32 -0.20
CA LEU A 226 6.02 -9.47 -0.62
C LEU A 226 5.87 -8.05 -0.08
N SER A 227 6.87 -7.57 0.67
CA SER A 227 6.90 -6.18 1.10
C SER A 227 7.21 -5.27 -0.09
N ILE A 228 6.43 -4.19 -0.24
CA ILE A 228 6.59 -3.20 -1.32
C ILE A 228 8.04 -2.71 -1.43
N THR A 229 8.79 -2.65 -0.32
CA THR A 229 10.17 -2.18 -0.23
C THR A 229 11.16 -2.94 -1.12
N TRP A 230 10.88 -4.19 -1.51
CA TRP A 230 11.80 -4.98 -2.32
C TRP A 230 11.73 -4.64 -3.82
N PHE A 231 10.85 -3.71 -4.24
CA PHE A 231 10.74 -3.27 -5.64
C PHE A 231 12.03 -2.64 -6.19
N PHE A 232 12.90 -2.11 -5.31
CA PHE A 232 14.14 -1.46 -5.74
C PHE A 232 15.11 -2.43 -6.42
N LEU A 233 15.10 -3.72 -6.04
CA LEU A 233 15.98 -4.74 -6.63
C LEU A 233 15.72 -4.98 -8.13
N PRO A 234 14.48 -5.34 -8.57
CA PRO A 234 14.20 -5.49 -9.99
C PRO A 234 14.37 -4.18 -10.75
N TYR A 235 14.14 -3.03 -10.11
CA TYR A 235 14.37 -1.72 -10.72
C TYR A 235 15.85 -1.47 -11.02
N ILE A 236 16.74 -1.69 -10.04
CA ILE A 236 18.19 -1.56 -10.21
C ILE A 236 18.69 -2.53 -11.29
N GLY A 237 18.24 -3.79 -11.26
CA GLY A 237 18.64 -4.80 -12.24
C GLY A 237 18.25 -4.42 -13.68
N PHE A 238 17.01 -3.99 -13.89
CA PHE A 238 16.53 -3.59 -15.21
C PHE A 238 17.21 -2.31 -15.72
N TYR A 239 17.46 -1.34 -14.84
CA TYR A 239 18.21 -0.13 -15.19
C TYR A 239 19.65 -0.45 -15.58
N GLY A 240 20.34 -1.27 -14.79
CA GLY A 240 21.70 -1.74 -15.08
C GLY A 240 21.78 -2.45 -16.44
N TYR A 241 20.79 -3.29 -16.76
CA TYR A 241 20.67 -3.93 -18.07
C TYR A 241 20.54 -2.92 -19.23
N MET A 242 19.71 -1.89 -19.08
CA MET A 242 19.57 -0.86 -20.12
C MET A 242 20.86 -0.04 -20.31
N LEU A 243 21.56 0.27 -19.22
CA LEU A 243 22.87 0.91 -19.28
C LEU A 243 23.89 0.02 -19.99
N PHE A 244 23.93 -1.28 -19.67
CA PHE A 244 24.79 -2.22 -20.37
C PHE A 244 24.54 -2.21 -21.89
N LEU A 245 23.27 -2.19 -22.33
CA LEU A 245 22.92 -2.05 -23.74
C LEU A 245 23.35 -0.72 -24.34
N LEU A 246 23.23 0.38 -23.59
CA LEU A 246 23.74 1.69 -23.99
C LEU A 246 25.26 1.63 -24.21
N SER A 247 25.99 0.81 -23.45
CA SER A 247 27.45 0.70 -23.55
C SER A 247 27.93 -0.05 -24.80
N ARG A 248 27.18 -1.05 -25.31
CA ARG A 248 27.54 -1.80 -26.51
C ARG A 248 27.59 -0.87 -27.73
N LYS A 249 28.77 -0.72 -28.34
CA LYS A 249 28.93 -0.10 -29.66
C LYS A 249 28.14 -0.92 -30.67
N LYS A 250 27.30 -0.28 -31.50
CA LYS A 250 26.82 -0.89 -32.75
C LYS A 250 28.09 -1.18 -33.56
N LYS A 251 28.45 -2.46 -33.75
CA LYS A 251 29.44 -2.86 -34.74
C LYS A 251 28.83 -2.43 -36.07
N SER A 252 29.32 -1.33 -36.63
CA SER A 252 28.90 -0.85 -37.94
C SER A 252 29.08 -2.03 -38.90
N ARG A 253 27.97 -2.52 -39.48
CA ARG A 253 28.05 -3.36 -40.68
C ARG A 253 28.80 -2.50 -41.70
N LYS A 254 30.07 -2.81 -41.95
CA LYS A 254 30.73 -2.40 -43.18
C LYS A 254 29.94 -3.11 -44.28
N THR A 255 29.13 -2.35 -44.99
CA THR A 255 28.65 -2.72 -46.32
C THR A 255 29.88 -2.71 -47.21
N ASN A 256 30.36 -3.90 -47.58
CA ASN A 256 31.02 -4.11 -48.85
C ASN A 256 29.93 -4.36 -49.89
#